data_AF-A0A5C5W1A8-F1
#
_entry.id   AF-A0A5C5W1A8-F1
#
_cell.length_a   1.000
_cell.length_b   1.000
_cell.length_c   1.000
_cell.angle_alpha   90.00
_cell.angle_beta   90.00
_cell.angle_gamma   90.00
#
_symmetry.space_group_name_H-M   'P 1'
#
loop_
_entity.id
_entity.type
_entity.pdbx_description
1 polymer ?
#
loop_
_entity_poly.entity_id
_entity_poly.type
_entity_poly.pdbx_seq_one_letter_code
_entity_poly.pdbx_strand_id
1 'polypeptide(L)' 'MDVLDINPFVLALSDPAAYQQQFPDCPITNGDIDGDGATTVLDINPFIALLVGG' A
#
# COMPACT_ATOMS: atom_id res chain seq x y z
N MET A 1 5.87 11.02 0.72
CA MET A 1 5.26 10.03 1.61
C MET A 1 5.18 10.65 2.99
N ASP A 2 3.99 10.94 3.44
CA ASP A 2 3.74 11.34 4.83
C ASP A 2 3.30 10.10 5.62
N VAL A 3 3.38 10.13 6.95
CA VAL A 3 2.75 9.16 7.86
C VAL A 3 1.26 8.95 7.55
N LEU A 4 0.62 9.92 6.88
CA LEU A 4 -0.76 9.83 6.39
C LEU A 4 -0.95 8.77 5.28
N ASP A 5 0.10 8.40 4.53
CA ASP A 5 0.05 7.37 3.47
C ASP A 5 0.12 5.93 4.03
N ILE A 6 0.36 5.78 5.34
CA ILE A 6 0.32 4.48 6.02
C ILE A 6 -1.12 3.96 6.14
N ASN A 7 -2.09 4.83 6.42
CA ASN A 7 -3.47 4.39 6.64
C ASN A 7 -4.12 3.76 5.39
N PRO A 8 -3.98 4.33 4.17
CA PRO A 8 -4.43 3.68 2.95
C PRO A 8 -3.70 2.37 2.69
N PHE A 9 -2.37 2.30 2.91
CA PHE A 9 -1.59 1.08 2.71
C PHE A 9 -2.00 -0.04 3.68
N VAL A 10 -2.17 0.27 4.97
CA VAL A 10 -2.65 -0.69 5.98
C VAL A 10 -4.09 -1.12 5.68
N LEU A 11 -4.95 -0.22 5.19
CA LEU A 11 -6.31 -0.57 4.75
C LEU A 11 -6.28 -1.52 3.55
N ALA A 12 -5.44 -1.25 2.55
CA ALA A 12 -5.26 -2.14 1.39
C ALA A 12 -4.84 -3.56 1.80
N LEU A 13 -3.98 -3.69 2.82
CA LEU A 13 -3.53 -4.99 3.32
C LEU A 13 -4.55 -5.72 4.21
N SER A 14 -5.34 -4.98 4.98
CA SER A 14 -6.27 -5.56 5.96
C SER A 14 -7.67 -5.80 5.40
N ASP A 15 -8.14 -4.92 4.51
CA ASP A 15 -9.42 -5.02 3.82
C ASP A 15 -9.35 -4.38 2.41
N PRO A 16 -8.90 -5.15 1.41
CA PRO A 16 -8.86 -4.72 0.01
C PRO A 16 -10.20 -4.21 -0.54
N ALA A 17 -11.32 -4.79 -0.08
CA ALA A 17 -12.63 -4.41 -0.56
C ALA A 17 -13.05 -3.05 0.00
N ALA A 18 -12.81 -2.79 1.29
CA ALA A 18 -13.01 -1.49 1.88
C ALA A 18 -12.07 -0.42 1.28
N TYR A 19 -10.82 -0.78 0.99
CA TYR A 19 -9.89 0.11 0.30
C TYR A 19 -10.45 0.56 -1.05
N GLN A 20 -10.90 -0.36 -1.90
CA GLN A 20 -11.44 -0.03 -3.22
C GLN A 20 -12.74 0.80 -3.14
N GLN A 21 -13.52 0.65 -2.06
CA GLN A 21 -14.69 1.50 -1.82
C GLN A 21 -14.31 2.93 -1.40
N GLN A 22 -13.26 3.09 -0.58
CA GLN A 22 -12.80 4.40 -0.11
C GLN A 22 -11.97 5.14 -1.17
N PHE A 23 -11.23 4.40 -2.00
CA PHE A 23 -10.36 4.93 -3.04
C PHE A 23 -10.68 4.30 -4.40
N PRO A 24 -11.88 4.56 -4.97
CA PRO A 24 -12.34 3.91 -6.20
C PRO A 24 -11.44 4.19 -7.42
N ASP A 25 -10.79 5.36 -7.45
CA ASP A 25 -9.88 5.77 -8.52
C ASP A 25 -8.40 5.42 -8.23
N CYS A 26 -8.11 4.78 -7.10
CA CYS A 26 -6.77 4.32 -6.73
C CYS A 26 -6.73 2.78 -6.77
N PRO A 27 -6.16 2.19 -7.84
CA PRO A 27 -5.99 0.75 -7.92
C PRO A 27 -5.16 0.25 -6.74
N ILE A 28 -5.58 -0.87 -6.14
CA ILE A 28 -4.82 -1.49 -5.05
C ILE A 28 -3.39 -1.86 -5.47
N THR A 29 -3.19 -2.18 -6.75
CA THR A 29 -1.88 -2.48 -7.35
C THR A 29 -0.89 -1.32 -7.27
N ASN A 30 -1.31 -0.11 -6.92
CA ASN A 30 -0.37 0.97 -6.62
C ASN A 30 0.43 0.71 -5.31
N GLY A 31 -0.03 -0.22 -4.47
CA GLY A 31 0.67 -0.68 -3.28
C GLY A 31 1.59 -1.88 -3.51
N ASP A 32 1.74 -2.34 -4.75
CA ASP A 32 2.76 -3.33 -5.16
C ASP A 32 4.13 -2.64 -5.25
N ILE A 33 4.85 -2.66 -4.14
CA ILE A 33 6.14 -1.99 -3.96
C ILE A 33 7.28 -2.95 -4.33
N ASP A 34 7.11 -4.26 -4.13
CA ASP A 34 8.13 -5.25 -4.50
C ASP A 34 8.07 -5.69 -5.97
N GLY A 35 6.98 -5.38 -6.67
CA GLY A 35 6.79 -5.61 -8.10
C GLY A 35 6.32 -7.02 -8.44
N ASP A 36 5.76 -7.77 -7.49
CA ASP A 36 5.30 -9.15 -7.70
C ASP A 36 3.90 -9.25 -8.36
N GLY A 37 3.23 -8.12 -8.57
CA GLY A 37 1.91 -8.02 -9.16
C GLY A 37 0.76 -8.07 -8.17
N ALA A 38 1.05 -8.12 -6.87
CA ALA A 38 0.07 -8.11 -5.79
C ALA A 38 0.45 -7.10 -4.70
N THR A 39 -0.54 -6.69 -3.90
CA THR A 39 -0.30 -5.86 -2.72
C THR A 39 -0.52 -6.70 -1.49
N THR A 40 0.56 -7.10 -0.85
CA THR A 40 0.60 -8.05 0.25
C THR A 40 1.55 -7.60 1.37
N VAL A 41 1.65 -8.40 2.43
CA VAL A 41 2.57 -8.12 3.54
C VAL A 41 4.04 -8.09 3.11
N LEU A 42 4.37 -8.62 1.92
CA LEU A 42 5.72 -8.58 1.36
C LEU A 42 6.15 -7.16 0.97
N ASP A 43 5.20 -6.29 0.62
CA ASP A 43 5.42 -4.89 0.27
C ASP A 43 5.80 -3.99 1.44
N ILE A 44 5.62 -4.45 2.69
CA ILE A 44 5.89 -3.66 3.90
C ILE A 44 7.38 -3.33 4.00
N ASN A 45 8.26 -4.33 3.83
CA ASN A 45 9.70 -4.13 3.96
C ASN A 45 10.26 -3.13 2.92
N PRO A 46 9.96 -3.27 1.61
CA PRO A 46 10.40 -2.29 0.64
C PRO A 46 9.70 -0.93 0.81
N PHE A 47 8.45 -0.88 1.27
CA PHE A 47 7.79 0.39 1.62
C PHE A 47 8.54 1.14 2.74
N ILE A 48 8.92 0.45 3.82
CA ILE A 48 9.71 1.03 4.91
C ILE A 48 11.09 1.47 4.42
N ALA A 49 11.73 0.71 3.52
CA ALA A 49 13.02 1.11 2.95
C ALA A 49 12.92 2.44 2.18
N LEU A 50 11.84 2.67 1.45
CA LEU A 50 11.57 3.94 0.76
C LEU A 50 11.25 5.09 1.74
N LEU A 51 10.55 4.79 2.84
CA LEU A 51 10.19 5.78 3.86
C LEU A 51 11.41 6.28 4.67
N VAL A 52 12.36 5.38 4.96
CA VAL A 52 13.55 5.69 5.76
C VAL A 52 14.73 6.15 4.90
N GLY A 53 14.75 5.79 3.61
CA GLY A 53 15.82 6.16 2.66
C GLY A 53 15.53 7.39 1.80
N GLY A 54 14.36 8.01 1.95
CA GLY A 54 13.91 9.20 1.20
C GLY A 54 14.22 10.53 1.88
#